data_AF-A0A2V7GR45-F1
#
_entry.id   AF-A0A2V7GR45-F1
#
_cell.length_a   1.000
_cell.length_b   1.000
_cell.length_c   1.000
_cell.angle_alpha   90.00
_cell.angle_beta   90.00
_cell.angle_gamma   90.00
#
_symmetry.space_group_name_H-M   'P 1'
#
loop_
_entity.id
_entity.type
_entity.pdbx_description
1 polymer ?
#
loop_
_entity_poly.entity_id
_entity_poly.type
_entity_poly.pdbx_seq_one_letter_code
_entity_poly.pdbx_strand_id
1 'polypeptide(L)'
;MDVSLVIRRRLEEFGLEQRHLAEAAQVTESYISQLLTGKRAPPAPNRTDIYDKMDKFLKLPSGELARVADHQRKEQLKRELGDEPAALFRDVRELILRKCNPDTLRHVRAVFEKQPFGELERLVTQKLLDVVKGLAQQELENETWLRTVAELSGRTYEATRVSVLEFLDTDIFNVSVVDCVSFLDPLIESWDIDLATFALEIVLNDRLVPGNVKKFEFIELEAEQHFVDEPGLKAFLQDPSLSGTATPEEVAFLQRLKFKGKRPTPLYYYRELQNLRDPLHFRSA
;
A
#
# COMPACT_ATOMS: atom_id res chain seq x y z
N MET A 1 14.97 -16.00 11.26
CA MET A 1 13.84 -16.58 12.00
C MET A 1 12.64 -16.53 11.07
N ASP A 2 11.93 -17.64 10.89
CA ASP A 2 10.81 -17.78 9.94
C ASP A 2 9.52 -17.94 10.74
N VAL A 3 8.42 -17.38 10.23
CA VAL A 3 7.05 -17.49 10.78
C VAL A 3 6.70 -18.95 11.11
N SER A 4 7.02 -19.89 10.22
CA SER A 4 6.72 -21.32 10.40
C SER A 4 7.39 -21.89 11.67
N LEU A 5 8.64 -21.50 11.93
CA LEU A 5 9.40 -21.93 13.11
C LEU A 5 8.79 -21.38 14.40
N VAL A 6 8.35 -20.12 14.39
CA VAL A 6 7.70 -19.49 15.56
C VAL A 6 6.43 -20.24 15.93
N ILE A 7 5.59 -20.52 14.93
CA ILE A 7 4.32 -21.21 15.13
C ILE A 7 4.58 -22.64 15.65
N ARG A 8 5.47 -23.42 15.02
CA ARG A 8 5.77 -24.80 15.48
C ARG A 8 6.23 -24.82 16.93
N ARG A 9 7.17 -23.93 17.29
CA ARG A 9 7.68 -23.83 18.67
C ARG A 9 6.56 -23.54 19.68
N ARG A 10 5.65 -22.63 19.36
CA ARG A 10 4.53 -22.29 20.25
C ARG A 10 3.49 -23.39 20.36
N LEU A 11 3.21 -24.10 19.25
CA LEU A 11 2.34 -25.27 19.27
C LEU A 11 2.91 -26.37 20.18
N GLU A 12 4.21 -26.68 20.04
CA GLU A 12 4.92 -27.65 20.87
C GLU A 12 4.95 -27.22 22.36
N GLU A 13 5.30 -25.97 22.65
CA GLU A 13 5.39 -25.43 24.01
C GLU A 13 4.07 -25.54 24.79
N PHE A 14 2.95 -25.32 24.11
CA PHE A 14 1.62 -25.36 24.74
C PHE A 14 0.84 -26.66 24.49
N GLY A 15 1.44 -27.66 23.82
CA GLY A 15 0.77 -28.92 23.48
C GLY A 15 -0.48 -28.73 22.61
N LEU A 16 -0.43 -27.76 21.68
CA LEU A 16 -1.55 -27.39 20.81
C LEU A 16 -1.42 -28.09 19.45
N GLU A 17 -2.56 -28.48 18.89
CA GLU A 17 -2.64 -29.06 17.55
C GLU A 17 -2.84 -28.01 16.45
N GLN A 18 -2.39 -28.32 15.23
CA GLN A 18 -2.54 -27.43 14.06
C GLN A 18 -4.01 -27.15 13.76
N ARG A 19 -4.89 -28.15 13.93
CA ARG A 19 -6.33 -28.01 13.76
C ARG A 19 -6.93 -26.92 14.66
N HIS A 20 -6.53 -26.86 15.93
CA HIS A 20 -7.03 -25.83 16.84
C HIS A 20 -6.56 -24.42 16.45
N LEU A 21 -5.34 -24.30 15.92
CA LEU A 21 -4.85 -23.03 15.36
C LEU A 21 -5.65 -22.63 14.12
N ALA A 22 -5.99 -23.58 13.25
CA ALA A 22 -6.80 -23.33 12.07
C ALA A 22 -8.21 -22.84 12.44
N GLU A 23 -8.86 -23.50 13.39
CA GLU A 23 -10.15 -23.09 13.95
C GLU A 23 -10.09 -21.68 14.56
N ALA A 24 -9.05 -21.39 15.35
CA ALA A 24 -8.87 -20.07 15.98
C ALA A 24 -8.60 -18.94 14.97
N ALA A 25 -7.82 -19.23 13.92
CA ALA A 25 -7.55 -18.31 12.82
C ALA A 25 -8.71 -18.25 11.80
N GLN A 26 -9.74 -19.09 11.95
CA GLN A 26 -10.88 -19.24 11.03
C GLN A 26 -10.42 -19.58 9.59
N VAL A 27 -9.45 -20.47 9.47
CA VAL A 27 -8.91 -20.95 8.19
C VAL A 27 -8.98 -22.47 8.14
N THR A 28 -8.75 -23.05 6.98
CA THR A 28 -8.69 -24.51 6.83
C THR A 28 -7.42 -25.07 7.48
N GLU A 29 -7.45 -26.31 7.96
CA GLU A 29 -6.25 -26.98 8.50
C GLU A 29 -5.14 -27.07 7.43
N SER A 30 -5.53 -27.27 6.17
CA SER A 30 -4.59 -27.28 5.03
C SER A 30 -3.85 -25.94 4.89
N TYR A 31 -4.51 -24.81 5.12
CA TYR A 31 -3.88 -23.49 5.10
C TYR A 31 -2.73 -23.41 6.11
N ILE A 32 -2.98 -23.82 7.36
CA ILE A 32 -1.95 -23.86 8.42
C ILE A 32 -0.84 -24.84 8.06
N SER A 33 -1.19 -26.04 7.59
CA SER A 33 -0.20 -27.04 7.16
C SER A 33 0.73 -26.52 6.05
N GLN A 34 0.18 -25.83 5.05
CA GLN A 34 0.96 -25.23 3.97
C GLN A 34 1.87 -24.10 4.46
N LEU A 35 1.41 -23.27 5.39
CA LEU A 35 2.21 -22.23 6.04
C LEU A 35 3.36 -22.85 6.85
N LEU A 36 3.09 -23.92 7.60
CA LEU A 36 4.08 -24.61 8.42
C LEU A 36 5.10 -25.38 7.60
N THR A 37 4.73 -25.90 6.44
CA THR A 37 5.64 -26.64 5.54
C THR A 37 6.43 -25.71 4.61
N GLY A 38 6.14 -24.40 4.62
CA GLY A 38 6.77 -23.42 3.71
C GLY A 38 6.30 -23.54 2.26
N LYS A 39 5.27 -24.36 1.98
CA LYS A 39 4.64 -24.43 0.65
C LYS A 39 3.89 -23.13 0.31
N ARG A 40 3.51 -22.37 1.34
CA ARG A 40 2.84 -21.07 1.25
C ARG A 40 3.70 -20.01 1.92
N ALA A 41 3.85 -18.85 1.28
CA ALA A 41 4.47 -17.69 1.88
C ALA A 41 3.64 -17.17 3.08
N PRO A 42 4.27 -16.62 4.13
CA PRO A 42 3.52 -16.02 5.23
C PRO A 42 2.64 -14.86 4.72
N PRO A 43 1.43 -14.62 5.28
CA PRO A 43 0.56 -13.51 4.92
C PRO A 43 1.23 -12.14 4.92
N ALA A 44 0.63 -11.14 4.27
CA ALA A 44 1.24 -9.82 4.20
C ALA A 44 1.31 -9.21 5.62
N PRO A 45 2.37 -8.48 6.00
CA PRO A 45 2.57 -8.08 7.40
C PRO A 45 1.46 -7.20 7.99
N ASN A 46 0.73 -6.49 7.14
CA ASN A 46 -0.40 -5.64 7.51
C ASN A 46 -1.71 -6.43 7.74
N ARG A 47 -1.70 -7.77 7.62
CA ARG A 47 -2.87 -8.64 7.74
C ARG A 47 -3.27 -8.91 9.20
N THR A 48 -3.83 -7.89 9.85
CA THR A 48 -4.34 -8.00 11.23
C THR A 48 -5.46 -9.02 11.36
N ASP A 49 -6.28 -9.19 10.32
CA ASP A 49 -7.41 -10.12 10.25
C ASP A 49 -7.05 -11.60 10.50
N ILE A 50 -5.78 -11.97 10.28
CA ILE A 50 -5.25 -13.31 10.56
C ILE A 50 -4.19 -13.30 11.66
N TYR A 51 -3.25 -12.34 11.65
CA TYR A 51 -2.17 -12.32 12.63
C TYR A 51 -2.66 -12.08 14.04
N ASP A 52 -3.65 -11.22 14.25
CA ASP A 52 -4.19 -10.97 15.60
C ASP A 52 -4.83 -12.23 16.17
N LYS A 53 -5.52 -13.03 15.32
CA LYS A 53 -6.13 -14.32 15.72
C LYS A 53 -5.06 -15.34 16.09
N MET A 54 -4.02 -15.47 15.26
CA MET A 54 -2.92 -16.40 15.48
C MET A 54 -2.06 -16.03 16.69
N ASP A 55 -1.68 -14.75 16.83
CA ASP A 55 -0.89 -14.25 17.96
C ASP A 55 -1.63 -14.49 19.28
N LYS A 56 -2.93 -14.18 19.33
CA LYS A 56 -3.78 -14.42 20.49
C LYS A 56 -3.84 -15.90 20.87
N PHE A 57 -4.05 -16.79 19.90
CA PHE A 57 -4.12 -18.22 20.15
C PHE A 57 -2.78 -18.81 20.63
N LEU A 58 -1.68 -18.36 20.04
CA LEU A 58 -0.31 -18.81 20.36
C LEU A 58 0.31 -18.08 21.55
N LYS A 59 -0.45 -17.21 22.22
CA LYS A 59 -0.02 -16.40 23.37
C LYS A 59 1.24 -15.58 23.07
N LEU A 60 1.30 -15.01 21.87
CA LEU A 60 2.34 -14.09 21.44
C LEU A 60 1.92 -12.63 21.70
N PRO A 61 2.88 -11.69 21.84
CA PRO A 61 2.56 -10.27 21.78
C PRO A 61 1.87 -9.94 20.45
N SER A 62 0.90 -9.03 20.49
CA SER A 62 0.18 -8.58 19.29
C SER A 62 1.15 -8.04 18.24
N GLY A 63 1.06 -8.55 17.01
CA GLY A 63 1.90 -8.14 15.89
C GLY A 63 3.26 -8.84 15.82
N GLU A 64 3.55 -9.81 16.69
CA GLU A 64 4.85 -10.50 16.67
C GLU A 64 5.01 -11.37 15.43
N LEU A 65 3.99 -12.14 15.04
CA LEU A 65 4.04 -12.90 13.79
C LEU A 65 4.11 -12.00 12.56
N ALA A 66 3.38 -10.88 12.56
CA ALA A 66 3.44 -9.88 11.49
C ALA A 66 4.86 -9.29 11.33
N ARG A 67 5.53 -8.99 12.45
CA ARG A 67 6.92 -8.49 12.46
C ARG A 67 7.89 -9.51 11.87
N VAL A 68 7.74 -10.79 12.20
CA VAL A 68 8.58 -11.86 11.65
C VAL A 68 8.30 -12.05 10.15
N ALA A 69 7.03 -11.98 9.74
CA ALA A 69 6.62 -12.07 8.35
C ALA A 69 7.19 -10.93 7.49
N ASP A 70 7.19 -9.70 8.00
CA ASP A 70 7.79 -8.54 7.31
C ASP A 70 9.26 -8.77 6.99
N HIS A 71 10.02 -9.26 7.97
CA HIS A 71 11.42 -9.59 7.77
C HIS A 71 11.60 -10.69 6.72
N GLN A 72 10.80 -11.77 6.82
CA GLN A 72 10.87 -12.90 5.89
C GLN A 72 10.51 -12.50 4.45
N ARG A 73 9.43 -11.73 4.24
CA ARG A 73 9.02 -11.27 2.91
C ARG A 73 10.00 -10.27 2.32
N LYS A 74 10.59 -9.36 3.12
CA LYS A 74 11.65 -8.46 2.65
C LYS A 74 12.90 -9.22 2.19
N GLU A 75 13.31 -10.25 2.92
CA GLU A 75 14.44 -11.09 2.52
C GLU A 75 14.13 -11.91 1.26
N GLN A 76 12.89 -12.37 1.09
CA GLN A 76 12.45 -13.02 -0.14
C GLN A 76 12.45 -12.04 -1.33
N LEU A 77 11.89 -10.85 -1.15
CA LEU A 77 11.82 -9.81 -2.19
C LEU A 77 13.23 -9.37 -2.63
N LYS A 78 14.20 -9.27 -1.70
CA LYS A 78 15.61 -9.01 -2.03
C LYS A 78 16.24 -10.09 -2.91
N ARG A 79 15.80 -11.35 -2.78
CA ARG A 79 16.28 -12.45 -3.64
C ARG A 79 15.64 -12.36 -5.03
N GLU A 80 14.34 -12.09 -5.08
CA GLU A 80 13.57 -11.97 -6.33
C GLU A 80 13.94 -10.74 -7.17
N LEU A 81 14.28 -9.61 -6.53
CA LEU A 81 14.78 -8.41 -7.20
C LEU A 81 16.15 -8.58 -7.87
N GLY A 82 16.84 -9.70 -7.64
CA GLY A 82 18.05 -10.08 -8.37
C GLY A 82 17.76 -10.63 -9.78
N ASP A 83 16.51 -11.01 -10.06
CA ASP A 83 16.07 -11.61 -11.32
C ASP A 83 15.23 -10.60 -12.13
N GLU A 84 15.34 -10.64 -13.46
CA GLU A 84 14.53 -9.81 -14.35
C GLU A 84 13.04 -10.24 -14.25
N PRO A 85 12.09 -9.31 -14.00
CA PRO A 85 10.68 -9.69 -13.85
C PRO A 85 10.16 -10.41 -15.08
N ALA A 86 9.71 -11.65 -14.91
CA ALA A 86 9.03 -12.37 -15.96
C ALA A 86 7.79 -11.59 -16.42
N ALA A 87 7.52 -11.60 -17.73
CA ALA A 87 6.31 -11.00 -18.26
C ALA A 87 5.07 -11.62 -17.61
N LEU A 88 4.01 -10.82 -17.39
CA LEU A 88 2.72 -11.35 -16.98
C LEU A 88 2.29 -12.50 -17.88
N PHE A 89 1.67 -13.51 -17.27
CA PHE A 89 1.06 -14.61 -18.02
C PHE A 89 0.08 -14.04 -19.04
N ARG A 90 0.21 -14.52 -20.29
CA ARG A 90 -0.59 -14.03 -21.42
C ARG A 90 -2.08 -14.01 -21.11
N ASP A 91 -2.59 -15.05 -20.47
CA ASP A 91 -4.01 -15.18 -20.16
C ASP A 91 -4.48 -14.13 -19.13
N VAL A 92 -3.64 -13.79 -18.15
CA VAL A 92 -3.92 -12.71 -17.19
C VAL A 92 -3.96 -11.37 -17.90
N ARG A 93 -2.99 -11.09 -18.79
CA ARG A 93 -2.98 -9.88 -19.61
C ARG A 93 -4.26 -9.74 -20.44
N GLU A 94 -4.70 -10.82 -21.09
CA GLU A 94 -5.92 -10.79 -21.89
C GLU A 94 -7.17 -10.53 -21.03
N LEU A 95 -7.25 -11.06 -19.81
CA LEU A 95 -8.35 -10.78 -18.89
C LEU A 95 -8.36 -9.31 -18.44
N ILE A 96 -7.20 -8.72 -18.18
CA ILE A 96 -7.06 -7.29 -17.87
C ILE A 96 -7.48 -6.43 -19.06
N LEU A 97 -6.95 -6.72 -20.26
CA LEU A 97 -7.26 -5.96 -21.48
C LEU A 97 -8.73 -6.08 -21.89
N ARG A 98 -9.39 -7.21 -21.60
CA ARG A 98 -10.81 -7.40 -21.89
C ARG A 98 -11.71 -6.39 -21.18
N LYS A 99 -11.29 -5.87 -20.02
CA LYS A 99 -12.02 -4.85 -19.25
C LYS A 99 -11.62 -3.42 -19.63
N CYS A 100 -10.65 -3.24 -20.53
CA CYS A 100 -10.21 -1.93 -20.99
C CYS A 100 -11.26 -1.29 -21.92
N ASN A 101 -11.43 0.02 -21.86
CA ASN A 101 -12.28 0.78 -22.77
C ASN A 101 -11.91 0.48 -24.25
N PRO A 102 -12.86 0.08 -25.10
CA PRO A 102 -12.60 -0.23 -26.51
C PRO A 102 -11.88 0.88 -27.29
N ASP A 103 -12.10 2.14 -26.93
CA ASP A 103 -11.53 3.30 -27.62
C ASP A 103 -10.01 3.44 -27.39
N THR A 104 -9.54 3.08 -26.18
CA THR A 104 -8.12 3.17 -25.79
C THR A 104 -7.40 1.82 -25.91
N LEU A 105 -8.13 0.70 -25.92
CA LEU A 105 -7.62 -0.67 -25.96
C LEU A 105 -6.52 -0.90 -27.00
N ARG A 106 -6.70 -0.39 -28.24
CA ARG A 106 -5.72 -0.61 -29.32
C ARG A 106 -4.35 -0.01 -28.97
N HIS A 107 -4.33 1.19 -28.38
CA HIS A 107 -3.11 1.88 -28.01
C HIS A 107 -2.45 1.21 -26.81
N VAL A 108 -3.24 0.90 -25.78
CA VAL A 108 -2.77 0.19 -24.58
C VAL A 108 -2.17 -1.17 -24.94
N ARG A 109 -2.85 -1.97 -25.77
CA ARG A 109 -2.36 -3.27 -26.23
C ARG A 109 -1.02 -3.14 -26.95
N ALA A 110 -0.87 -2.15 -27.83
CA ALA A 110 0.40 -1.92 -28.51
C ALA A 110 1.55 -1.58 -27.53
N VAL A 111 1.26 -0.85 -26.44
CA VAL A 111 2.26 -0.59 -25.38
C VAL A 111 2.62 -1.89 -24.64
N PHE A 112 1.64 -2.69 -24.25
CA PHE A 112 1.88 -3.95 -23.52
C PHE A 112 2.65 -4.97 -24.38
N GLU A 113 2.38 -5.04 -25.68
CA GLU A 113 3.09 -5.93 -26.60
C GLU A 113 4.53 -5.46 -26.85
N LYS A 114 4.76 -4.14 -26.92
CA LYS A 114 6.09 -3.55 -27.11
C LYS A 114 6.97 -3.71 -25.87
N GLN A 115 6.38 -3.57 -24.68
CA GLN A 115 7.08 -3.74 -23.41
C GLN A 115 6.27 -4.68 -22.51
N PRO A 116 6.41 -6.01 -22.70
CA PRO A 116 5.74 -6.99 -21.87
C PRO A 116 6.09 -6.75 -20.41
N PHE A 117 5.06 -6.57 -19.59
CA PHE A 117 5.17 -6.25 -18.17
C PHE A 117 6.01 -5.00 -17.88
N GLY A 118 5.89 -4.02 -18.77
CA GLY A 118 6.41 -2.67 -18.60
C GLY A 118 5.71 -1.90 -17.47
N GLU A 119 6.13 -0.66 -17.29
CA GLU A 119 5.65 0.20 -16.20
C GLU A 119 4.13 0.43 -16.26
N LEU A 120 3.58 0.66 -17.46
CA LEU A 120 2.14 0.86 -17.64
C LEU A 120 1.34 -0.40 -17.28
N GLU A 121 1.79 -1.57 -17.73
CA GLU A 121 1.11 -2.84 -17.44
C GLU A 121 1.16 -3.14 -15.93
N ARG A 122 2.30 -2.90 -15.29
CA ARG A 122 2.45 -3.03 -13.83
C ARG A 122 1.55 -2.06 -13.07
N LEU A 123 1.50 -0.79 -13.48
CA LEU A 123 0.68 0.23 -12.85
C LEU A 123 -0.81 -0.13 -12.92
N VAL A 124 -1.31 -0.44 -14.11
CA VAL A 124 -2.71 -0.81 -14.32
C VAL A 124 -3.05 -2.06 -13.50
N THR A 125 -2.24 -3.12 -13.61
CA THR A 125 -2.46 -4.37 -12.86
C THR A 125 -2.48 -4.12 -11.36
N GLN A 126 -1.53 -3.31 -10.85
CA GLN A 126 -1.46 -2.96 -9.44
C GLN A 126 -2.70 -2.20 -8.98
N LYS A 127 -3.14 -1.18 -9.72
CA LYS A 127 -4.31 -0.37 -9.32
C LYS A 127 -5.62 -1.18 -9.37
N LEU A 128 -5.79 -2.05 -10.36
CA LEU A 128 -6.94 -2.96 -10.40
C LEU A 128 -6.93 -3.90 -9.19
N LEU A 129 -5.78 -4.50 -8.87
CA LEU A 129 -5.63 -5.35 -7.68
C LEU A 129 -5.89 -4.57 -6.39
N ASP A 130 -5.32 -3.38 -6.22
CA ASP A 130 -5.49 -2.55 -5.02
C ASP A 130 -6.97 -2.21 -4.76
N VAL A 131 -7.70 -1.83 -5.81
CA VAL A 131 -9.13 -1.52 -5.71
C VAL A 131 -9.93 -2.75 -5.29
N VAL A 132 -9.72 -3.88 -5.98
CA VAL A 132 -10.45 -5.13 -5.70
C VAL A 132 -10.10 -5.69 -4.32
N LYS A 133 -8.84 -5.62 -3.90
CA LYS A 133 -8.41 -5.99 -2.56
C LYS A 133 -9.00 -5.10 -1.48
N GLY A 134 -9.12 -3.79 -1.74
CA GLY A 134 -9.79 -2.87 -0.83
C GLY A 134 -11.24 -3.29 -0.55
N LEU A 135 -11.96 -3.69 -1.59
CA LEU A 135 -13.33 -4.22 -1.48
C LEU A 135 -13.36 -5.56 -0.75
N ALA A 136 -12.48 -6.49 -1.15
CA ALA A 136 -12.38 -7.80 -0.53
C ALA A 136 -12.05 -7.71 0.97
N GLN A 137 -11.20 -6.77 1.38
CA GLN A 137 -10.85 -6.52 2.77
C GLN A 137 -12.04 -5.97 3.58
N GLN A 138 -12.85 -5.09 2.99
CA GLN A 138 -14.06 -4.56 3.63
C GLN A 138 -15.07 -5.67 3.91
N GLU A 139 -15.25 -6.58 2.97
CA GLU A 139 -16.19 -7.71 3.10
C GLU A 139 -15.62 -8.88 3.91
N LEU A 140 -14.30 -8.93 4.16
CA LEU A 140 -13.66 -10.01 4.92
C LEU A 140 -14.15 -10.08 6.37
N GLU A 141 -14.54 -8.95 6.95
CA GLU A 141 -15.11 -8.88 8.31
C GLU A 141 -16.64 -9.06 8.31
N ASN A 142 -17.27 -9.10 7.13
CA ASN A 142 -18.70 -9.33 6.97
C ASN A 142 -19.01 -10.83 6.93
N GLU A 143 -19.19 -11.43 8.11
CA GLU A 143 -19.46 -12.87 8.25
C GLU A 143 -20.71 -13.31 7.48
N THR A 144 -21.73 -12.46 7.41
CA THR A 144 -22.99 -12.75 6.69
C THR A 144 -22.76 -12.84 5.18
N TRP A 145 -21.96 -11.91 4.64
CA TRP A 145 -21.58 -11.94 3.23
C TRP A 145 -20.74 -13.18 2.90
N LEU A 146 -19.71 -13.48 3.71
CA LEU A 146 -18.87 -14.66 3.51
C LEU A 146 -19.66 -15.98 3.56
N ARG A 147 -20.62 -16.11 4.48
CA ARG A 147 -21.50 -17.30 4.56
C ARG A 147 -22.42 -17.40 3.33
N THR A 148 -22.98 -16.28 2.89
CA THR A 148 -23.83 -16.25 1.68
C THR A 148 -23.04 -16.65 0.43
N VAL A 149 -21.83 -16.13 0.26
CA VAL A 149 -20.93 -16.50 -0.85
C VAL A 149 -20.50 -17.97 -0.77
N ALA A 150 -20.24 -18.48 0.44
CA ALA A 150 -19.90 -19.88 0.67
C ALA A 150 -21.03 -20.82 0.24
N GLU A 151 -22.27 -20.52 0.64
CA GLU A 151 -23.46 -21.30 0.27
C GLU A 151 -23.71 -21.30 -1.25
N LEU A 152 -23.64 -20.13 -1.89
CA LEU A 152 -23.83 -20.00 -3.34
C LEU A 152 -22.75 -20.72 -4.16
N SER A 153 -21.54 -20.82 -3.62
CA SER A 153 -20.41 -21.51 -4.27
C SER A 153 -20.25 -22.98 -3.85
N GLY A 154 -21.10 -23.49 -2.94
CA GLY A 154 -21.00 -24.85 -2.41
C GLY A 154 -19.73 -25.11 -1.60
N ARG A 155 -19.15 -24.06 -1.00
CA ARG A 155 -17.91 -24.12 -0.20
C ARG A 155 -18.22 -23.92 1.29
N THR A 156 -17.27 -24.29 2.16
CA THR A 156 -17.39 -23.94 3.58
C THR A 156 -17.03 -22.47 3.80
N TYR A 157 -17.42 -21.93 4.95
CA TYR A 157 -17.05 -20.57 5.35
C TYR A 157 -15.52 -20.40 5.37
N GLU A 158 -14.80 -21.36 5.95
CA GLU A 158 -13.34 -21.33 6.09
C GLU A 158 -12.65 -21.42 4.72
N ALA A 159 -13.17 -22.26 3.81
CA ALA A 159 -12.63 -22.37 2.46
C ALA A 159 -12.83 -21.08 1.65
N THR A 160 -14.00 -20.44 1.80
CA THR A 160 -14.31 -19.16 1.17
C THR A 160 -13.44 -18.06 1.75
N ARG A 161 -13.32 -17.99 3.09
CA ARG A 161 -12.43 -17.05 3.77
C ARG A 161 -10.99 -17.24 3.29
N VAL A 162 -10.45 -18.46 3.30
CA VAL A 162 -9.10 -18.76 2.81
C VAL A 162 -8.89 -18.27 1.37
N SER A 163 -9.86 -18.46 0.47
CA SER A 163 -9.77 -17.96 -0.90
C SER A 163 -9.64 -16.43 -0.96
N VAL A 164 -10.35 -15.70 -0.09
CA VAL A 164 -10.22 -14.24 0.03
C VAL A 164 -8.87 -13.86 0.63
N LEU A 165 -8.43 -14.54 1.70
CA LEU A 165 -7.14 -14.29 2.35
C LEU A 165 -5.97 -14.50 1.38
N GLU A 166 -6.05 -15.53 0.54
CA GLU A 166 -5.09 -15.84 -0.52
C GLU A 166 -4.99 -14.71 -1.53
N PHE A 167 -6.14 -14.29 -2.07
CA PHE A 167 -6.20 -13.20 -3.02
C PHE A 167 -5.63 -11.90 -2.46
N LEU A 168 -5.92 -11.58 -1.19
CA LEU A 168 -5.37 -10.41 -0.51
C LEU A 168 -3.83 -10.42 -0.42
N ASP A 169 -3.21 -11.60 -0.39
CA ASP A 169 -1.75 -11.77 -0.34
C ASP A 169 -1.09 -11.81 -1.74
N THR A 170 -1.87 -11.92 -2.82
CA THR A 170 -1.40 -12.02 -4.22
C THR A 170 -0.85 -10.69 -4.74
N ASP A 171 0.36 -10.66 -5.28
CA ASP A 171 0.94 -9.45 -5.91
C ASP A 171 0.84 -9.48 -7.44
N ILE A 172 1.34 -8.42 -8.08
CA ILE A 172 1.35 -8.30 -9.56
C ILE A 172 2.20 -9.37 -10.26
N PHE A 173 3.10 -10.05 -9.56
CA PHE A 173 3.95 -11.11 -10.12
C PHE A 173 3.29 -12.49 -10.00
N ASN A 174 2.45 -12.66 -8.99
CA ASN A 174 1.83 -13.94 -8.63
C ASN A 174 0.33 -14.02 -8.98
N VAL A 175 -0.26 -12.95 -9.53
CA VAL A 175 -1.66 -12.96 -9.95
C VAL A 175 -1.93 -14.02 -11.02
N SER A 176 -2.98 -14.81 -10.79
CA SER A 176 -3.35 -15.94 -11.65
C SER A 176 -4.66 -15.68 -12.40
N VAL A 177 -4.94 -16.52 -13.40
CA VAL A 177 -6.22 -16.54 -14.12
C VAL A 177 -7.39 -16.76 -13.15
N VAL A 178 -7.20 -17.61 -12.13
CA VAL A 178 -8.23 -17.91 -11.13
C VAL A 178 -8.54 -16.66 -10.30
N ASP A 179 -7.54 -15.86 -9.93
CA ASP A 179 -7.73 -14.60 -9.22
C ASP A 179 -8.52 -13.60 -10.07
N CYS A 180 -8.17 -13.47 -11.34
CA CYS A 180 -8.87 -12.59 -12.27
C CYS A 180 -10.35 -12.98 -12.42
N VAL A 181 -10.64 -14.25 -12.66
CA VAL A 181 -12.02 -14.73 -12.85
C VAL A 181 -12.85 -14.65 -11.57
N SER A 182 -12.23 -14.92 -10.41
CA SER A 182 -12.94 -15.00 -9.13
C SER A 182 -13.17 -13.63 -8.49
N PHE A 183 -12.27 -12.66 -8.70
CA PHE A 183 -12.29 -11.38 -8.00
C PHE A 183 -12.36 -10.17 -8.93
N LEU A 184 -11.49 -10.08 -9.94
CA LEU A 184 -11.45 -8.89 -10.80
C LEU A 184 -12.67 -8.83 -11.73
N ASP A 185 -12.98 -9.92 -12.43
CA ASP A 185 -14.03 -9.99 -13.43
C ASP A 185 -15.44 -9.65 -12.89
N PRO A 186 -15.84 -10.13 -11.70
CA PRO A 186 -17.15 -9.79 -11.14
C PRO A 186 -17.22 -8.35 -10.63
N LEU A 187 -16.12 -7.82 -10.07
CA LEU A 187 -16.12 -6.53 -9.36
C LEU A 187 -15.79 -5.33 -10.25
N ILE A 188 -15.02 -5.52 -11.32
CA ILE A 188 -14.65 -4.47 -12.26
C ILE A 188 -15.53 -4.58 -13.50
N GLU A 189 -16.31 -3.54 -13.80
CA GLU A 189 -17.10 -3.44 -15.02
C GLU A 189 -16.17 -3.10 -16.20
N SER A 190 -15.41 -2.01 -16.07
CA SER A 190 -14.44 -1.55 -17.06
C SER A 190 -13.35 -0.68 -16.43
N TRP A 191 -12.30 -0.40 -17.19
CA TRP A 191 -11.28 0.59 -16.83
C TRP A 191 -10.78 1.33 -18.06
N ASP A 192 -10.27 2.54 -17.87
CA ASP A 192 -9.70 3.36 -18.93
C ASP A 192 -8.48 4.13 -18.42
N ILE A 193 -7.56 4.47 -19.33
CA ILE A 193 -6.42 5.32 -19.02
C ILE A 193 -6.23 6.37 -20.11
N ASP A 194 -6.13 7.63 -19.68
CA ASP A 194 -5.65 8.70 -20.53
C ASP A 194 -4.12 8.60 -20.64
N LEU A 195 -3.61 8.19 -21.80
CA LEU A 195 -2.17 8.03 -22.03
C LEU A 195 -1.38 9.35 -22.03
N ALA A 196 -2.04 10.51 -22.11
CA ALA A 196 -1.39 11.81 -22.03
C ALA A 196 -1.22 12.29 -20.58
N THR A 197 -2.20 12.03 -19.71
CA THR A 197 -2.19 12.47 -18.30
C THR A 197 -1.91 11.34 -17.30
N PHE A 198 -1.89 10.09 -17.76
CA PHE A 198 -1.87 8.88 -16.93
C PHE A 198 -3.04 8.77 -15.94
N ALA A 199 -4.11 9.54 -16.15
CA ALA A 199 -5.31 9.42 -15.33
C ALA A 199 -5.96 8.07 -15.59
N LEU A 200 -6.07 7.26 -14.53
CA LEU A 200 -6.68 5.93 -14.58
C LEU A 200 -8.07 5.99 -13.96
N GLU A 201 -9.06 5.49 -14.69
CA GLU A 201 -10.43 5.35 -14.23
C GLU A 201 -10.80 3.87 -14.15
N ILE A 202 -11.35 3.44 -13.02
CA ILE A 202 -11.84 2.07 -12.80
C ILE A 202 -13.32 2.16 -12.44
N VAL A 203 -14.17 1.57 -13.27
CA VAL A 203 -15.61 1.48 -13.07
C VAL A 203 -15.91 0.15 -12.39
N LEU A 204 -16.48 0.22 -11.19
CA LEU A 204 -16.92 -0.96 -10.45
C LEU A 204 -18.30 -1.43 -10.91
N ASN A 205 -18.57 -2.71 -10.73
CA ASN A 205 -19.87 -3.29 -11.04
C ASN A 205 -20.93 -2.79 -10.05
N ASP A 206 -21.78 -1.86 -10.49
CA ASP A 206 -22.82 -1.21 -9.69
C ASP A 206 -23.79 -2.19 -9.01
N ARG A 207 -23.94 -3.41 -9.54
CA ARG A 207 -24.80 -4.44 -8.92
C ARG A 207 -24.22 -5.01 -7.64
N LEU A 208 -22.90 -4.99 -7.50
CA LEU A 208 -22.18 -5.55 -6.36
C LEU A 208 -21.64 -4.45 -5.45
N VAL A 209 -21.27 -3.29 -6.02
CA VAL A 209 -20.71 -2.15 -5.30
C VAL A 209 -21.37 -0.87 -5.85
N PRO A 210 -22.45 -0.37 -5.22
CA PRO A 210 -23.18 0.78 -5.74
C PRO A 210 -22.29 2.03 -5.89
N GLY A 211 -22.26 2.63 -7.09
CA GLY A 211 -21.86 4.03 -7.30
C GLY A 211 -20.43 4.36 -6.97
N ASN A 212 -19.44 3.64 -7.51
CA ASN A 212 -18.04 3.90 -7.19
C ASN A 212 -17.10 3.75 -8.39
N VAL A 213 -17.07 4.77 -9.24
CA VAL A 213 -15.90 5.00 -10.10
C VAL A 213 -14.71 5.39 -9.21
N LYS A 214 -13.57 4.72 -9.40
CA LYS A 214 -12.29 5.09 -8.77
C LYS A 214 -11.42 5.78 -9.81
N LYS A 215 -11.14 7.07 -9.60
CA LYS A 215 -10.25 7.86 -10.43
C LYS A 215 -8.91 8.06 -9.72
N PHE A 216 -7.82 7.81 -10.42
CA PHE A 216 -6.46 8.03 -9.97
C PHE A 216 -5.82 9.04 -10.92
N GLU A 217 -5.37 10.16 -10.37
CA GLU A 217 -4.69 11.22 -11.12
C GLU A 217 -3.30 11.44 -10.52
N PHE A 218 -2.32 11.69 -11.38
CA PHE A 218 -0.96 11.99 -10.97
C PHE A 218 -0.76 13.49 -11.14
N ILE A 219 -0.78 14.21 -10.02
CA ILE A 219 -0.60 15.65 -9.99
C ILE A 219 0.79 15.92 -9.41
N GLU A 220 1.63 16.60 -10.18
CA GLU A 220 2.85 17.18 -9.64
C GLU A 220 2.46 18.34 -8.74
N LEU A 221 2.53 18.11 -7.43
CA LEU A 221 2.47 19.18 -6.45
C LEU A 221 3.90 19.65 -6.22
N GLU A 222 4.27 20.79 -6.80
CA GLU A 222 5.37 21.56 -6.23
C GLU A 222 5.02 21.72 -4.75
N ALA A 223 5.89 21.28 -3.85
CA ALA A 223 5.63 21.35 -2.42
C ALA A 223 5.32 22.81 -2.08
N GLU A 224 4.02 23.14 -1.98
CA GLU A 224 3.59 24.48 -1.62
C GLU A 224 4.31 24.77 -0.32
N GLN A 225 5.23 25.74 -0.38
CA GLN A 225 5.94 26.22 0.78
C GLN A 225 4.85 26.81 1.67
N HIS A 226 4.29 25.98 2.54
CA HIS A 226 3.44 26.41 3.62
C HIS A 226 4.36 27.22 4.53
N PHE A 227 4.53 28.49 4.19
CA PHE A 227 5.02 29.52 5.07
C PHE A 227 3.98 29.60 6.18
N VAL A 228 4.15 28.78 7.22
CA VAL A 228 3.43 28.98 8.45
C VAL A 228 3.83 30.38 8.89
N ASP A 229 2.87 31.31 8.92
CA ASP A 229 3.06 32.66 9.43
C ASP A 229 3.55 32.56 10.88
N GLU A 230 4.87 32.52 11.07
CA GLU A 230 5.47 32.38 12.39
C GLU A 230 5.25 33.70 13.15
N PRO A 231 4.55 33.69 14.31
CA PRO A 231 4.24 34.92 15.04
C PRO A 231 5.49 35.72 15.44
N GLY A 232 6.59 35.02 15.72
CA GLY A 232 7.88 35.65 16.02
C GLY A 232 8.51 36.37 14.84
N LEU A 233 8.32 35.87 13.61
CA LEU A 233 8.80 36.53 12.39
C LEU A 233 7.96 37.78 12.12
N LYS A 234 6.64 37.68 12.26
CA LYS A 234 5.74 38.82 12.13
C LYS A 234 6.07 39.92 13.13
N ALA A 235 6.31 39.57 14.39
CA ALA A 235 6.72 40.52 15.43
C ALA A 235 8.10 41.14 15.17
N PHE A 236 9.05 40.38 14.61
CA PHE A 236 10.35 40.92 14.16
C PHE A 236 10.18 41.96 13.04
N LEU A 237 9.38 41.66 12.01
CA LEU A 237 9.13 42.56 10.87
C LEU A 237 8.34 43.83 11.26
N GLN A 238 7.57 43.77 12.35
CA GLN A 238 6.84 44.92 12.90
C GLN A 238 7.68 45.80 13.83
N ASP A 239 8.88 45.36 14.23
CA ASP A 239 9.78 46.09 15.10
C ASP A 239 10.91 46.76 14.30
N PRO A 240 10.86 48.09 14.08
CA PRO A 240 11.87 48.79 13.30
C PRO A 240 13.26 48.76 13.94
N SER A 241 13.36 48.52 15.25
CA SER A 241 14.65 48.43 15.94
C SER A 241 15.40 47.13 15.62
N LEU A 242 14.68 46.09 15.19
CA LEU A 242 15.24 44.78 14.86
C LEU A 242 15.33 44.56 13.34
N SER A 243 14.29 44.96 12.58
CA SER A 243 14.18 44.66 11.15
C SER A 243 14.40 45.87 10.23
N GLY A 244 14.60 47.08 10.76
CA GLY A 244 14.63 48.32 9.99
C GLY A 244 15.72 48.43 8.92
N THR A 245 16.69 47.51 8.90
CA THR A 245 17.74 47.44 7.86
C THR A 245 17.65 46.18 7.00
N ALA A 246 16.67 45.30 7.21
CA ALA A 246 16.55 44.03 6.49
C ALA A 246 16.13 44.26 5.03
N THR A 247 16.83 43.61 4.09
CA THR A 247 16.47 43.66 2.67
C THR A 247 15.37 42.65 2.34
N PRO A 248 14.64 42.80 1.23
CA PRO A 248 13.62 41.82 0.81
C PRO A 248 14.17 40.40 0.65
N GLU A 249 15.42 40.26 0.19
CA GLU A 249 16.09 38.97 0.02
C GLU A 249 16.39 38.30 1.37
N GLU A 250 16.85 39.09 2.35
CA GLU A 250 17.09 38.61 3.70
C GLU A 250 15.79 38.23 4.41
N VAL A 251 14.72 39.02 4.21
CA VAL A 251 13.38 38.68 4.73
C VAL A 251 12.87 37.38 4.12
N ALA A 252 13.04 37.20 2.80
CA ALA A 252 12.67 35.95 2.13
C ALA A 252 13.48 34.74 2.64
N PHE A 253 14.76 34.93 2.98
CA PHE A 253 15.56 33.90 3.64
C PHE A 253 14.98 33.52 5.01
N LEU A 254 14.67 34.51 5.86
CA LEU A 254 14.12 34.27 7.21
C LEU A 254 12.75 33.58 7.16
N GLN A 255 11.92 33.89 6.15
CA GLN A 255 10.64 33.21 5.92
C GLN A 255 10.78 31.71 5.62
N ARG A 256 11.93 31.27 5.09
CA ARG A 256 12.16 29.85 4.75
C ARG A 256 12.59 29.00 5.96
N LEU A 257 12.89 29.61 7.11
CA LEU A 257 13.31 28.88 8.31
C LEU A 257 12.14 28.04 8.87
N LYS A 258 12.42 26.77 9.18
CA LYS A 258 11.42 25.81 9.68
C LYS A 258 11.72 25.40 11.10
N PHE A 259 10.69 25.39 11.96
CA PHE A 259 10.82 25.05 13.38
C PHE A 259 9.92 23.87 13.74
N LYS A 260 10.44 22.91 14.51
CA LYS A 260 9.67 21.77 15.05
C LYS A 260 9.70 21.82 16.57
N GLY A 261 8.52 21.86 17.20
CA GLY A 261 8.36 21.77 18.66
C GLY A 261 8.84 22.98 19.48
N LYS A 262 9.36 24.04 18.83
CA LYS A 262 9.76 25.31 19.47
C LYS A 262 9.29 26.47 18.59
N ARG A 263 8.88 27.58 19.21
CA ARG A 263 8.48 28.80 18.51
C ARG A 263 9.59 29.85 18.64
N PRO A 264 10.19 30.32 17.54
CA PRO A 264 11.25 31.33 17.58
C PRO A 264 10.70 32.68 18.02
N THR A 265 11.51 33.44 18.76
CA THR A 265 11.18 34.82 19.17
C THR A 265 11.70 35.83 18.14
N PRO A 266 11.28 37.10 18.17
CA PRO A 266 11.84 38.14 17.30
C PRO A 266 13.37 38.26 17.37
N LEU A 267 13.93 38.06 18.57
CA LEU A 267 15.38 38.07 18.79
C LEU A 267 16.12 36.92 18.10
N TYR A 268 15.45 35.79 17.90
CA TYR A 268 16.01 34.69 17.11
C TYR A 268 16.23 35.14 15.66
N TYR A 269 15.21 35.74 15.03
CA TYR A 269 15.30 36.24 13.66
C TYR A 269 16.32 37.38 13.50
N TYR A 270 16.42 38.26 14.49
CA TYR A 270 17.47 39.28 14.51
C TYR A 270 18.88 38.68 14.52
N ARG A 271 19.11 37.63 15.31
CA ARG A 271 20.40 36.92 15.33
C ARG A 271 20.70 36.18 14.03
N GLU A 272 19.70 35.53 13.44
CA GLU A 272 19.90 34.87 12.13
C GLU A 272 20.21 35.87 11.02
N LEU A 273 19.57 37.06 11.06
CA LEU A 273 19.91 38.15 10.14
C LEU A 273 21.36 38.63 10.34
N GLN A 274 21.82 38.75 11.59
CA GLN A 274 23.21 39.08 11.88
C GLN A 274 24.18 38.00 11.39
N ASN A 275 23.85 36.72 11.61
CA ASN A 275 24.65 35.59 11.13
C ASN A 275 24.77 35.60 9.60
N LEU A 276 23.67 35.90 8.90
CA LEU A 276 23.66 35.98 7.43
C LEU A 276 24.57 37.09 6.89
N ARG A 277 24.72 38.17 7.65
CA ARG A 277 25.57 39.32 7.31
C ARG A 277 27.02 39.18 7.77
N ASP A 278 27.30 38.23 8.66
CA ASP A 278 28.62 38.09 9.27
C ASP A 278 29.63 37.55 8.24
N PRO A 279 30.70 38.30 7.92
CA PRO A 279 31.75 37.87 7.01
C PRO A 279 32.50 36.60 7.45
N LEU A 280 32.42 36.24 8.74
CA LEU A 280 32.96 35.00 9.29
C LEU A 280 32.13 33.78 8.90
N HIS A 281 30.82 33.96 8.68
CA HIS A 281 29.90 32.90 8.26
C HIS A 281 29.77 32.85 6.74
N PHE A 282 29.79 34.00 6.06
CA PHE A 282 29.65 34.08 4.61
C PHE A 282 30.62 35.11 4.03
N ARG A 283 31.47 34.67 3.10
CA ARG A 283 32.33 35.58 2.34
C ARG A 283 31.55 36.11 1.14
N SER A 284 31.73 37.38 0.81
CA SER A 284 31.25 37.93 -0.47
C SER A 284 31.82 37.10 -1.62
N ALA A 285 30.96 36.67 -2.54
CA ALA A 285 31.36 36.00 -3.76
C ALA A 285 32.14 36.94 -4.70
#